data_AF-A0A4V4HAW8-F1
#
_entry.id   AF-A0A4V4HAW8-F1
#
_cell.length_a   1.000
_cell.length_b   1.000
_cell.length_c   1.000
_cell.angle_alpha   90.00
_cell.angle_beta   90.00
_cell.angle_gamma   90.00
#
_symmetry.space_group_name_H-M   'P 1'
#
loop_
_entity.id
_entity.type
_entity.pdbx_description
1 polymer ?
#
loop_
_entity_poly.entity_id
_entity_poly.type
_entity_poly.pdbx_seq_one_letter_code
_entity_poly.pdbx_strand_id
1 'polypeptide(L)'
;VEDIIEDMISLRQWYPVAGAKGIKKLFRHERQKEVARRVFKSVIEDYFRLYEPDLLRARKRRRLKRRRFWAAGVNDVWCVDQHDKLKRYGLALHTGIDPFSGKIKWMRVWHSNSNPRLIFRYYLETIKQDGYTSLVTQSDPGTENFNLAKGHSFIRQSLDPDLIGTLQHRFMREKNNLPPEIVWSNLRRNFMPGFEDVLSNPPVSYSPTHPLQYNVFKWIFIPWLQLEIDAYVDRVNSTKKRAQRHKILPHGPADDIDEHPERYNALNFKVLIDPNADYIQEAERLYAPPDHPVFQLVPPEFAYWAQLYYEMISSPPVTRENVWNVYECLLEKFENNAGVYNTLNLSGYEDANAEEDPATFPLTIIDDLISLAYDEESGYMGGVRGGLGLEIHDGDLVDGIVDFSSDGESD
;
A
#
# COMPACT_ATOMS: atom_id res chain seq x y z
N VAL A 1 -23.50 -18.87 -19.95
CA VAL A 1 -22.12 -19.40 -20.12
C VAL A 1 -21.33 -18.47 -21.01
N GLU A 2 -21.89 -18.02 -22.14
CA GLU A 2 -21.28 -16.98 -23.00
C GLU A 2 -20.91 -15.70 -22.22
N ASP A 3 -21.84 -15.16 -21.42
CA ASP A 3 -21.59 -14.02 -20.51
C ASP A 3 -20.42 -14.24 -19.53
N ILE A 4 -20.21 -15.48 -19.08
CA ILE A 4 -19.07 -15.83 -18.21
C ILE A 4 -17.76 -15.93 -19.01
N ILE A 5 -17.83 -16.33 -20.28
CA ILE A 5 -16.65 -16.42 -21.14
C ILE A 5 -16.18 -15.01 -21.51
N GLU A 6 -17.11 -14.10 -21.84
CA GLU A 6 -16.79 -12.69 -22.13
C GLU A 6 -16.18 -11.98 -20.91
N ASP A 7 -16.81 -12.09 -19.74
CA ASP A 7 -16.25 -11.55 -18.49
C ASP A 7 -14.87 -12.14 -18.18
N MET A 8 -14.68 -13.44 -18.42
CA MET A 8 -13.39 -14.09 -18.19
C MET A 8 -12.32 -13.59 -19.15
N ILE A 9 -12.63 -13.44 -20.44
CA ILE A 9 -11.70 -12.87 -21.43
C ILE A 9 -11.29 -11.46 -21.02
N SER A 10 -12.27 -10.64 -20.65
CA SER A 10 -12.01 -9.29 -20.16
C SER A 10 -11.14 -9.28 -18.90
N LEU A 11 -11.46 -10.10 -17.89
CA LEU A 11 -10.64 -10.21 -16.67
C LEU A 11 -9.23 -10.75 -16.95
N ARG A 12 -9.06 -11.61 -17.96
CA ARG A 12 -7.74 -12.17 -18.32
C ARG A 12 -6.81 -11.16 -18.96
N GLN A 13 -7.32 -10.14 -19.65
CA GLN A 13 -6.51 -9.02 -20.15
C GLN A 13 -5.81 -8.29 -19.01
N TRP A 14 -6.54 -8.05 -17.91
CA TRP A 14 -6.04 -7.32 -16.74
C TRP A 14 -5.19 -8.16 -15.79
N TYR A 15 -5.57 -9.43 -15.67
CA TYR A 15 -4.95 -10.37 -14.76
C TYR A 15 -4.37 -11.56 -15.55
N PRO A 16 -3.40 -11.33 -16.47
CA PRO A 16 -2.92 -12.32 -17.43
C PRO A 16 -2.15 -13.47 -16.78
N VAL A 17 -1.89 -13.41 -15.47
CA VAL A 17 -1.35 -14.53 -14.70
C VAL A 17 -2.22 -14.93 -13.49
N ALA A 18 -3.43 -14.40 -13.34
CA ALA A 18 -4.37 -14.91 -12.35
C ALA A 18 -4.76 -16.36 -12.68
N GLY A 19 -4.78 -17.23 -11.66
CA GLY A 19 -5.24 -18.61 -11.82
C GLY A 19 -6.76 -18.71 -11.68
N ALA A 20 -7.33 -19.88 -11.97
CA ALA A 20 -8.76 -20.13 -11.88
C ALA A 20 -9.40 -19.58 -10.59
N LYS A 21 -8.84 -19.91 -9.41
CA LYS A 21 -9.35 -19.38 -8.13
C LYS A 21 -9.20 -17.86 -7.95
N GLY A 22 -8.22 -17.24 -8.63
CA GLY A 22 -8.06 -15.79 -8.69
C GLY A 22 -9.14 -15.17 -9.57
N ILE A 23 -9.38 -15.72 -10.76
CA ILE A 23 -10.47 -15.30 -11.66
C ILE A 23 -11.83 -15.40 -10.96
N LYS A 24 -12.10 -16.49 -10.23
CA LYS A 24 -13.34 -16.60 -9.45
C LYS A 24 -13.55 -15.44 -8.47
N LYS A 25 -12.47 -14.97 -7.82
CA LYS A 25 -12.53 -13.83 -6.91
C LYS A 25 -12.80 -12.54 -7.69
N LEU A 26 -12.16 -12.37 -8.84
CA LEU A 26 -12.37 -11.21 -9.71
C LEU A 26 -13.81 -11.10 -10.21
N PHE A 27 -14.47 -12.22 -10.54
CA PHE A 27 -15.91 -12.23 -10.85
C PHE A 27 -16.77 -11.66 -9.71
N ARG A 28 -16.47 -12.07 -8.48
CA ARG A 28 -17.23 -11.61 -7.31
C ARG A 28 -17.03 -10.11 -7.07
N HIS A 29 -15.79 -9.63 -7.14
CA HIS A 29 -15.45 -8.26 -6.75
C HIS A 29 -15.60 -7.23 -7.88
N GLU A 30 -15.15 -7.53 -9.10
CA GLU A 30 -15.21 -6.59 -10.22
C GLU A 30 -16.50 -6.69 -11.04
N ARG A 31 -17.16 -7.85 -11.03
CA ARG A 31 -18.41 -8.07 -11.80
C ARG A 31 -19.65 -8.21 -10.93
N GLN A 32 -19.51 -8.24 -9.60
CA GLN A 32 -20.61 -8.50 -8.65
C GLN A 32 -21.37 -9.81 -8.97
N LYS A 33 -20.67 -10.80 -9.54
CA LYS A 33 -21.23 -12.09 -9.96
C LYS A 33 -20.70 -13.23 -9.10
N GLU A 34 -21.60 -13.95 -8.42
CA GLU A 34 -21.26 -15.18 -7.71
C GLU A 34 -21.20 -16.38 -8.67
N VAL A 35 -20.00 -16.95 -8.83
CA VAL A 35 -19.82 -18.13 -9.69
C VAL A 35 -20.05 -19.41 -8.89
N ALA A 36 -21.17 -20.07 -9.19
CA ALA A 36 -21.50 -21.38 -8.62
C ALA A 36 -20.37 -22.39 -8.82
N ARG A 37 -20.15 -23.26 -7.81
CA ARG A 37 -19.01 -24.21 -7.80
C ARG A 37 -18.99 -25.15 -9.01
N ARG A 38 -20.15 -25.55 -9.53
CA ARG A 38 -20.26 -26.40 -10.73
C ARG A 38 -19.75 -25.68 -11.97
N VAL A 39 -20.20 -24.44 -12.19
CA VAL A 39 -19.79 -23.59 -13.33
C VAL A 39 -18.30 -23.21 -13.24
N PHE A 40 -17.80 -22.94 -12.02
CA PHE A 40 -16.38 -22.71 -11.80
C PHE A 40 -15.52 -23.90 -12.26
N LYS A 41 -15.97 -25.13 -11.96
CA LYS A 41 -15.24 -26.35 -12.32
C LYS A 41 -15.35 -26.67 -13.81
N SER A 42 -16.53 -26.50 -14.41
CA SER A 42 -16.79 -26.91 -15.80
C SER A 42 -16.43 -25.86 -16.86
N VAL A 43 -16.30 -24.59 -16.49
CA VAL A 43 -16.04 -23.50 -17.45
C VAL A 43 -14.67 -22.89 -17.18
N ILE A 44 -14.42 -22.41 -15.96
CA ILE A 44 -13.18 -21.71 -15.64
C ILE A 44 -12.01 -22.69 -15.54
N GLU A 45 -12.12 -23.77 -14.75
CA GLU A 45 -10.99 -24.74 -14.66
C GLU A 45 -10.71 -25.46 -15.99
N ASP A 46 -11.74 -25.76 -16.79
CA ASP A 46 -11.58 -26.41 -18.08
C ASP A 46 -10.97 -25.46 -19.13
N TYR A 47 -11.34 -24.17 -19.12
CA TYR A 47 -10.68 -23.15 -19.93
C TYR A 47 -9.16 -23.09 -19.64
N PHE A 48 -8.75 -23.01 -18.37
CA PHE A 48 -7.33 -22.96 -18.03
C PHE A 48 -6.57 -24.23 -18.43
N ARG A 49 -7.21 -25.41 -18.40
CA ARG A 49 -6.59 -26.66 -18.85
C ARG A 49 -6.42 -26.71 -20.37
N LEU A 50 -7.40 -26.20 -21.10
CA LEU A 50 -7.46 -26.27 -22.56
C LEU A 50 -6.57 -25.19 -23.21
N TYR A 51 -6.64 -23.96 -22.72
CA TYR A 51 -6.01 -22.80 -23.38
C TYR A 51 -4.73 -22.32 -22.69
N GLU A 52 -4.51 -22.64 -21.41
CA GLU A 52 -3.36 -22.13 -20.64
C GLU A 52 -2.58 -23.20 -19.85
N PRO A 53 -2.28 -24.38 -20.44
CA PRO A 53 -1.61 -25.47 -19.74
C PRO A 53 -0.19 -25.09 -19.27
N ASP A 54 0.49 -24.19 -19.98
CA ASP A 54 1.82 -23.71 -19.62
C ASP A 54 1.83 -22.85 -18.36
N LEU A 55 0.85 -21.96 -18.21
CA LEU A 55 0.68 -21.15 -17.00
C LEU A 55 0.35 -22.04 -15.79
N LEU A 56 -0.39 -23.14 -15.99
CA LEU A 56 -0.62 -24.15 -14.94
C LEU A 56 0.67 -24.88 -14.55
N ARG A 57 1.52 -25.24 -15.52
CA ARG A 57 2.82 -25.90 -15.27
C ARG A 57 3.81 -24.98 -14.57
N ALA A 58 3.92 -23.71 -14.99
CA ALA A 58 4.81 -22.72 -14.40
C ALA A 58 4.54 -22.49 -12.90
N ARG A 59 3.27 -22.54 -12.48
CA ARG A 59 2.86 -22.37 -11.07
C ARG A 59 3.30 -23.53 -10.16
N LYS A 60 3.54 -24.73 -10.70
CA LYS A 60 3.97 -25.91 -9.91
C LYS A 60 5.47 -25.94 -9.60
N ARG A 61 6.29 -25.11 -10.28
CA ARG A 61 7.76 -25.22 -10.27
C ARG A 61 8.51 -24.44 -9.18
N ARG A 62 7.86 -23.52 -8.45
CA ARG A 62 8.57 -22.62 -7.51
C ARG A 62 8.55 -23.18 -6.07
N ARG A 63 9.71 -23.65 -5.58
CA ARG A 63 9.93 -23.89 -4.14
C ARG A 63 10.39 -22.58 -3.49
N LEU A 64 9.54 -21.98 -2.65
CA LEU A 64 9.92 -20.84 -1.82
C LEU A 64 10.78 -21.33 -0.64
N LYS A 65 11.91 -20.68 -0.37
CA LYS A 65 12.51 -20.69 0.98
C LYS A 65 11.64 -19.81 1.86
N ARG A 66 11.16 -20.34 2.98
CA ARG A 66 10.28 -19.63 3.92
C ARG A 66 11.12 -19.08 5.06
N ARG A 67 10.97 -17.79 5.37
CA ARG A 67 11.44 -17.17 6.61
C ARG A 67 10.22 -16.92 7.51
N ARG A 68 10.39 -17.04 8.82
CA ARG A 68 9.33 -16.71 9.79
C ARG A 68 9.43 -15.22 10.10
N PHE A 69 8.29 -14.54 10.11
CA PHE A 69 8.13 -13.17 10.60
C PHE A 69 7.26 -13.28 11.86
N TRP A 70 7.68 -12.66 12.96
CA TRP A 70 6.99 -12.75 14.25
C TRP A 70 6.46 -11.38 14.69
N ALA A 71 5.17 -11.34 15.02
CA ALA A 71 4.46 -10.22 15.62
C ALA A 71 3.50 -10.82 16.67
N ALA A 72 3.33 -10.13 17.79
CA ALA A 72 2.57 -10.64 18.93
C ALA A 72 1.05 -10.65 18.68
N GLY A 73 0.57 -9.79 17.78
CA GLY A 73 -0.86 -9.62 17.51
C GLY A 73 -1.12 -8.58 16.41
N VAL A 74 -2.40 -8.29 16.21
CA VAL A 74 -2.84 -7.27 15.24
C VAL A 74 -2.40 -5.90 15.74
N ASN A 75 -1.88 -5.06 14.83
CA ASN A 75 -1.40 -3.70 15.12
C ASN A 75 -0.22 -3.62 16.10
N ASP A 76 0.48 -4.72 16.33
CA ASP A 76 1.76 -4.70 17.06
C ASP A 76 2.83 -3.90 16.28
N VAL A 77 2.95 -4.16 14.98
CA VAL A 77 3.87 -3.43 14.09
C VAL A 77 3.22 -3.17 12.74
N TRP A 78 3.40 -1.98 12.18
CA TRP A 78 3.08 -1.69 10.78
C TRP A 78 4.36 -1.57 9.97
N CYS A 79 4.52 -2.41 8.96
CA CYS A 79 5.66 -2.39 8.05
C CYS A 79 5.32 -1.55 6.83
N VAL A 80 6.23 -0.64 6.44
CA VAL A 80 6.07 0.25 5.30
C VAL A 80 7.21 0.07 4.31
N ASP A 81 6.95 0.31 3.03
CA ASP A 81 7.97 0.21 1.99
C ASP A 81 7.56 0.96 0.72
N GLN A 82 8.56 1.28 -0.09
CA GLN A 82 8.42 1.97 -1.37
C GLN A 82 8.69 1.02 -2.55
N HIS A 83 8.13 1.31 -3.73
CA HIS A 83 8.35 0.48 -4.91
C HIS A 83 8.54 1.29 -6.20
N ASP A 84 9.72 1.11 -6.81
CA ASP A 84 10.26 2.04 -7.80
C ASP A 84 10.04 1.65 -9.26
N LYS A 85 9.45 0.47 -9.54
CA LYS A 85 9.37 -0.01 -10.93
C LYS A 85 8.58 0.90 -11.87
N LEU A 86 7.64 1.68 -11.34
CA LEU A 86 6.84 2.62 -12.13
C LEU A 86 7.51 3.99 -12.29
N LYS A 87 8.66 4.25 -11.64
CA LYS A 87 9.37 5.55 -11.73
C LYS A 87 9.75 5.88 -13.18
N ARG A 88 10.00 4.86 -14.01
CA ARG A 88 10.24 5.00 -15.46
C ARG A 88 9.10 5.68 -16.24
N TYR A 89 7.88 5.67 -15.69
CA TYR A 89 6.71 6.36 -16.25
C TYR A 89 6.37 7.64 -15.48
N GLY A 90 7.18 8.00 -14.48
CA GLY A 90 6.92 9.12 -13.58
C GLY A 90 5.90 8.84 -12.47
N LEU A 91 5.75 7.56 -12.08
CA LEU A 91 4.86 7.13 -10.98
C LEU A 91 5.66 6.38 -9.91
N ALA A 92 5.29 6.57 -8.65
CA ALA A 92 5.92 5.94 -7.52
C ALA A 92 4.86 5.31 -6.62
N LEU A 93 5.16 4.14 -6.06
CA LEU A 93 4.24 3.43 -5.16
C LEU A 93 4.81 3.39 -3.75
N HIS A 94 3.92 3.41 -2.77
CA HIS A 94 4.24 3.19 -1.37
C HIS A 94 3.11 2.40 -0.67
N THR A 95 3.45 1.53 0.29
CA THR A 95 2.47 0.74 1.03
C THR A 95 2.77 0.68 2.52
N GLY A 96 1.73 0.51 3.32
CA GLY A 96 1.80 0.10 4.71
C GLY A 96 0.97 -1.14 4.96
N ILE A 97 1.48 -2.07 5.77
CA ILE A 97 0.84 -3.36 6.06
C ILE A 97 1.00 -3.72 7.53
N ASP A 98 -0.07 -4.23 8.13
CA ASP A 98 0.03 -5.04 9.34
C ASP A 98 0.41 -6.48 8.93
N PRO A 99 1.60 -6.97 9.28
CA PRO A 99 2.06 -8.29 8.91
C PRO A 99 1.33 -9.44 9.62
N PHE A 100 0.73 -9.19 10.79
CA PHE A 100 0.04 -10.22 11.56
C PHE A 100 -1.29 -10.61 10.90
N SER A 101 -2.17 -9.62 10.70
CA SER A 101 -3.41 -9.78 9.93
C SER A 101 -3.13 -9.98 8.43
N GLY A 102 -2.04 -9.40 7.95
CA GLY A 102 -1.71 -9.27 6.53
C GLY A 102 -2.63 -8.27 5.82
N LYS A 103 -3.20 -7.31 6.56
CA LYS A 103 -4.05 -6.22 6.06
C LYS A 103 -3.16 -5.12 5.50
N ILE A 104 -3.36 -4.80 4.23
CA ILE A 104 -2.76 -3.62 3.61
C ILE A 104 -3.51 -2.42 4.19
N LYS A 105 -2.83 -1.61 5.02
CA LYS A 105 -3.40 -0.42 5.66
C LYS A 105 -3.52 0.73 4.67
N TRP A 106 -2.54 0.88 3.78
CA TRP A 106 -2.62 1.75 2.61
C TRP A 106 -1.76 1.23 1.46
N MET A 107 -2.15 1.60 0.24
CA MET A 107 -1.31 1.52 -0.94
C MET A 107 -1.57 2.76 -1.80
N ARG A 108 -0.54 3.57 -1.97
CA ARG A 108 -0.66 4.89 -2.60
C ARG A 108 0.22 4.97 -3.84
N VAL A 109 -0.32 5.61 -4.88
CA VAL A 109 0.44 6.04 -6.06
C VAL A 109 0.60 7.55 -6.04
N TRP A 110 1.79 8.02 -6.38
CA TRP A 110 2.08 9.44 -6.53
C TRP A 110 3.18 9.69 -7.54
N HIS A 111 3.59 10.94 -7.70
CA HIS A 111 4.76 11.31 -8.51
C HIS A 111 6.08 11.05 -7.78
N SER A 112 6.08 10.90 -6.46
CA SER A 112 7.28 10.64 -5.65
C SER A 112 6.97 9.67 -4.51
N ASN A 113 7.96 8.88 -4.10
CA ASN A 113 7.94 8.06 -2.89
C ASN A 113 9.18 8.33 -2.00
N SER A 114 9.99 9.33 -2.36
CA SER A 114 11.23 9.66 -1.65
C SER A 114 11.09 10.88 -0.73
N ASN A 115 9.98 11.62 -0.83
CA ASN A 115 9.71 12.74 0.07
C ASN A 115 9.07 12.24 1.38
N PRO A 116 9.69 12.47 2.56
CA PRO A 116 9.18 11.95 3.82
C PRO A 116 7.84 12.54 4.25
N ARG A 117 7.46 13.73 3.76
CA ARG A 117 6.15 14.33 4.02
C ARG A 117 5.02 13.49 3.40
N LEU A 118 5.25 12.91 2.21
CA LEU A 118 4.28 12.01 1.57
C LEU A 118 4.08 10.74 2.39
N ILE A 119 5.17 10.13 2.85
CA ILE A 119 5.12 8.89 3.61
C ILE A 119 4.36 9.08 4.93
N PHE A 120 4.68 10.16 5.66
CA PHE A 120 3.94 10.49 6.88
C PHE A 120 2.48 10.86 6.59
N ARG A 121 2.19 11.58 5.49
CA ARG A 121 0.81 11.91 5.08
C ARG A 121 -0.03 10.66 4.88
N TYR A 122 0.49 9.64 4.21
CA TYR A 122 -0.25 8.39 3.98
C TYR A 122 -0.59 7.70 5.30
N TYR A 123 0.38 7.62 6.21
CA TYR A 123 0.16 7.09 7.55
C TYR A 123 -0.87 7.92 8.35
N LEU A 124 -0.74 9.24 8.31
CA LEU A 124 -1.62 10.16 9.04
C LEU A 124 -3.07 10.07 8.57
N GLU A 125 -3.30 10.03 7.25
CA GLU A 125 -4.64 9.83 6.68
C GLU A 125 -5.25 8.51 7.14
N THR A 126 -4.47 7.42 7.13
CA THR A 126 -4.93 6.11 7.59
C THR A 126 -5.34 6.13 9.05
N ILE A 127 -4.50 6.64 9.96
CA ILE A 127 -4.85 6.64 11.40
C ILE A 127 -6.03 7.56 11.70
N LYS A 128 -6.16 8.69 11.00
CA LYS A 128 -7.31 9.60 11.14
C LYS A 128 -8.61 8.93 10.69
N GLN A 129 -8.56 8.18 9.59
CA GLN A 129 -9.70 7.43 9.07
C GLN A 129 -10.10 6.28 10.00
N ASP A 130 -9.12 5.53 10.49
CA ASP A 130 -9.34 4.32 11.28
C ASP A 130 -9.61 4.60 12.78
N GLY A 131 -9.17 5.76 13.30
CA GLY A 131 -9.29 6.13 14.71
C GLY A 131 -8.30 5.39 15.63
N TYR A 132 -7.29 4.73 15.07
CA TYR A 132 -6.24 4.06 15.84
C TYR A 132 -4.92 3.97 15.07
N THR A 133 -3.85 3.65 15.79
CA THR A 133 -2.52 3.34 15.23
C THR A 133 -1.94 2.05 15.83
N SER A 134 -0.75 1.64 15.38
CA SER A 134 0.04 0.53 15.91
C SER A 134 0.91 0.92 17.11
N LEU A 135 1.52 -0.05 17.78
CA LEU A 135 2.54 0.23 18.80
C LEU A 135 3.80 0.82 18.19
N VAL A 136 4.27 0.20 17.10
CA VAL A 136 5.48 0.63 16.39
C VAL A 136 5.27 0.59 14.88
N THR A 137 6.11 1.32 14.17
CA THR A 137 6.24 1.26 12.71
C THR A 137 7.60 0.69 12.31
N GLN A 138 7.71 0.14 11.11
CA GLN A 138 8.93 -0.50 10.62
C GLN A 138 9.18 -0.15 9.16
N SER A 139 10.42 0.17 8.80
CA SER A 139 10.83 0.43 7.41
C SER A 139 12.27 0.01 7.15
N ASP A 140 12.68 0.01 5.88
CA ASP A 140 14.11 -0.03 5.54
C ASP A 140 14.78 1.31 5.90
N PRO A 141 16.12 1.35 6.09
CA PRO A 141 16.82 2.57 6.40
C PRO A 141 16.77 3.51 5.19
N GLY A 142 16.05 4.61 5.33
CA GLY A 142 15.85 5.59 4.27
C GLY A 142 15.37 6.91 4.85
N THR A 143 15.87 8.01 4.29
CA THR A 143 15.52 9.38 4.75
C THR A 143 14.06 9.70 4.50
N GLU A 144 13.44 9.05 3.51
CA GLU A 144 12.01 9.13 3.23
C GLU A 144 11.14 8.61 4.40
N ASN A 145 11.68 7.78 5.28
CA ASN A 145 10.94 7.23 6.41
C ASN A 145 11.09 8.08 7.69
N PHE A 146 11.88 9.15 7.67
CA PHE A 146 12.19 9.92 8.89
C PHE A 146 10.99 10.65 9.49
N ASN A 147 10.16 11.28 8.65
CA ASN A 147 8.95 11.94 9.16
C ASN A 147 7.94 10.92 9.70
N LEU A 148 7.88 9.72 9.12
CA LEU A 148 7.09 8.63 9.67
C LEU A 148 7.59 8.23 11.06
N ALA A 149 8.89 7.97 11.18
CA ALA A 149 9.51 7.55 12.43
C ALA A 149 9.29 8.59 13.56
N LYS A 150 9.54 9.87 13.26
CA LYS A 150 9.35 10.97 14.20
C LYS A 150 7.89 11.24 14.52
N GLY A 151 7.05 11.36 13.50
CA GLY A 151 5.63 11.68 13.67
C GLY A 151 4.88 10.59 14.41
N HIS A 152 5.15 9.32 14.12
CA HIS A 152 4.60 8.21 14.89
C HIS A 152 5.10 8.22 16.35
N SER A 153 6.40 8.44 16.58
CA SER A 153 6.94 8.54 17.95
C SER A 153 6.32 9.69 18.73
N PHE A 154 6.19 10.87 18.12
CA PHE A 154 5.55 12.03 18.72
C PHE A 154 4.10 11.74 19.13
N ILE A 155 3.32 11.10 18.25
CA ILE A 155 1.93 10.70 18.55
C ILE A 155 1.91 9.71 19.72
N ARG A 156 2.77 8.69 19.72
CA ARG A 156 2.83 7.70 20.81
C ARG A 156 3.24 8.33 22.14
N GLN A 157 4.21 9.23 22.15
CA GLN A 157 4.67 9.97 23.34
C GLN A 157 3.60 10.93 23.88
N SER A 158 2.77 11.50 22.99
CA SER A 158 1.65 12.36 23.40
C SER A 158 0.53 11.58 24.07
N LEU A 159 0.38 10.30 23.73
CA LEU A 159 -0.60 9.39 24.32
C LEU A 159 -0.10 8.71 25.59
N ASP A 160 1.20 8.48 25.68
CA ASP A 160 1.85 7.72 26.74
C ASP A 160 3.14 8.42 27.18
N PRO A 161 3.12 9.17 28.31
CA PRO A 161 4.27 9.88 28.83
C PRO A 161 5.49 9.00 29.15
N ASP A 162 5.29 7.70 29.40
CA ASP A 162 6.40 6.78 29.69
C ASP A 162 7.27 6.51 28.45
N LEU A 163 6.74 6.82 27.26
CA LEU A 163 7.47 6.68 25.99
C LEU A 163 8.31 7.92 25.64
N ILE A 164 8.23 9.02 26.41
CA ILE A 164 8.97 10.25 26.13
C ILE A 164 10.47 9.94 25.99
N GLY A 165 11.07 10.41 24.90
CA GLY A 165 12.48 10.16 24.59
C GLY A 165 12.78 8.80 23.93
N THR A 166 11.77 7.99 23.64
CA THR A 166 11.94 6.71 22.92
C THR A 166 11.47 6.78 21.47
N LEU A 167 12.14 6.04 20.59
CA LEU A 167 11.79 5.91 19.17
C LEU A 167 10.80 4.75 18.98
N GLN A 168 9.59 5.03 18.52
CA GLN A 168 8.56 4.02 18.23
C GLN A 168 8.62 3.54 16.77
N HIS A 169 9.83 3.42 16.23
CA HIS A 169 10.09 3.00 14.86
C HIS A 169 11.29 2.07 14.79
N ARG A 170 11.23 1.08 13.90
CA ARG A 170 12.34 0.16 13.62
C ARG A 170 12.86 0.33 12.20
N PHE A 171 14.13 0.70 12.09
CA PHE A 171 14.87 0.67 10.82
C PHE A 171 15.52 -0.71 10.62
N MET A 172 15.11 -1.42 9.58
CA MET A 172 15.52 -2.79 9.32
C MET A 172 16.72 -2.86 8.39
N ARG A 173 17.90 -3.12 8.95
CA ARG A 173 19.08 -3.44 8.13
C ARG A 173 18.94 -4.85 7.55
N GLU A 174 19.55 -5.11 6.39
CA GLU A 174 19.74 -6.45 5.80
C GLU A 174 18.49 -7.19 5.25
N LYS A 175 17.52 -6.48 4.65
CA LYS A 175 16.34 -7.06 3.97
C LYS A 175 15.41 -7.84 4.91
N ASN A 176 15.22 -7.31 6.11
CA ASN A 176 14.30 -7.88 7.10
C ASN A 176 12.89 -7.29 7.02
N ASN A 177 12.66 -6.28 6.17
CA ASN A 177 11.33 -5.76 5.85
C ASN A 177 10.56 -6.65 4.86
N LEU A 178 10.46 -7.93 5.19
CA LEU A 178 9.85 -8.97 4.34
C LEU A 178 8.35 -8.78 4.06
N PRO A 179 7.50 -8.27 4.98
CA PRO A 179 6.06 -8.21 4.73
C PRO A 179 5.66 -7.32 3.54
N PRO A 180 6.18 -6.09 3.40
CA PRO A 180 5.94 -5.29 2.20
C PRO A 180 6.49 -5.94 0.92
N GLU A 181 7.68 -6.58 0.94
CA GLU A 181 8.20 -7.31 -0.22
C GLU A 181 7.23 -8.40 -0.72
N ILE A 182 6.54 -9.09 0.22
CA ILE A 182 5.52 -10.09 -0.12
C ILE A 182 4.32 -9.42 -0.79
N VAL A 183 3.87 -8.25 -0.29
CA VAL A 183 2.79 -7.47 -0.89
C VAL A 183 3.18 -7.06 -2.32
N TRP A 184 4.38 -6.49 -2.51
CA TRP A 184 4.88 -6.11 -3.83
C TRP A 184 5.00 -7.30 -4.78
N SER A 185 5.51 -8.43 -4.32
CA SER A 185 5.55 -9.65 -5.14
C SER A 185 4.15 -10.11 -5.56
N ASN A 186 3.11 -9.89 -4.73
CA ASN A 186 1.75 -10.25 -5.10
C ASN A 186 1.11 -9.22 -6.03
N LEU A 187 1.35 -7.93 -5.82
CA LEU A 187 0.91 -6.85 -6.71
C LEU A 187 1.53 -7.01 -8.10
N ARG A 188 2.85 -7.20 -8.18
CA ARG A 188 3.61 -7.43 -9.43
C ARG A 188 3.14 -8.63 -10.22
N ARG A 189 2.71 -9.69 -9.53
CA ARG A 189 2.18 -10.87 -10.20
C ARG A 189 0.76 -10.61 -10.67
N ASN A 190 -0.12 -10.15 -9.79
CA ASN A 190 -1.55 -10.23 -10.11
C ASN A 190 -2.06 -8.97 -10.79
N PHE A 191 -1.61 -7.78 -10.42
CA PHE A 191 -2.21 -6.51 -10.85
C PHE A 191 -1.35 -5.74 -11.86
N MET A 192 -0.04 -5.66 -11.62
CA MET A 192 0.85 -4.83 -12.46
C MET A 192 0.94 -5.20 -13.94
N PRO A 193 0.84 -6.48 -14.38
CA PRO A 193 0.96 -6.78 -15.81
C PRO A 193 -0.08 -6.05 -16.67
N GLY A 194 -1.37 -6.03 -16.27
CA GLY A 194 -2.41 -5.33 -17.04
C GLY A 194 -2.19 -3.81 -17.08
N PHE A 195 -1.68 -3.22 -15.99
CA PHE A 195 -1.36 -1.80 -15.95
C PHE A 195 -0.10 -1.45 -16.74
N GLU A 196 0.96 -2.26 -16.64
CA GLU A 196 2.18 -2.09 -17.43
C GLU A 196 1.90 -2.25 -18.92
N ASP A 197 0.95 -3.09 -19.33
CA ASP A 197 0.53 -3.23 -20.73
C ASP A 197 -0.09 -1.92 -21.26
N VAL A 198 -0.91 -1.23 -20.46
CA VAL A 198 -1.46 0.10 -20.80
C VAL A 198 -0.33 1.13 -20.97
N LEU A 199 0.70 1.09 -20.12
CA LEU A 199 1.77 2.09 -20.13
C LEU A 199 2.92 1.80 -21.11
N SER A 200 3.16 0.54 -21.48
CA SER A 200 4.36 0.17 -22.22
C SER A 200 4.30 0.51 -23.70
N ASN A 201 3.09 0.61 -24.27
CA ASN A 201 2.87 0.97 -25.67
C ASN A 201 1.73 2.00 -25.75
N PRO A 202 1.94 3.24 -25.30
CA PRO A 202 0.92 4.26 -25.44
C PRO A 202 0.60 4.48 -26.93
N PRO A 203 -0.67 4.67 -27.30
CA PRO A 203 -1.05 5.00 -28.67
C PRO A 203 -0.62 6.43 -29.08
N VAL A 204 -0.13 7.20 -28.11
CA VAL A 204 0.22 8.61 -28.21
C VAL A 204 1.67 8.85 -27.79
N SER A 205 2.23 10.00 -28.18
CA SER A 205 3.55 10.42 -27.70
C SER A 205 3.49 10.86 -26.23
N TYR A 206 4.13 10.10 -25.36
CA TYR A 206 4.31 10.45 -23.95
C TYR A 206 5.78 10.37 -23.55
N SER A 207 6.29 11.44 -22.94
CA SER A 207 7.58 11.48 -22.26
C SER A 207 7.44 12.04 -20.84
N PRO A 208 7.91 11.33 -19.80
CA PRO A 208 7.90 11.83 -18.43
C PRO A 208 8.83 13.03 -18.23
N THR A 209 9.79 13.26 -19.13
CA THR A 209 10.70 14.42 -19.06
C THR A 209 10.09 15.68 -19.67
N HIS A 210 9.03 15.56 -20.49
CA HIS A 210 8.39 16.71 -21.11
C HIS A 210 7.37 17.35 -20.14
N PRO A 211 7.54 18.62 -19.71
CA PRO A 211 6.72 19.21 -18.64
C PRO A 211 5.21 19.17 -18.90
N LEU A 212 4.76 19.56 -20.10
CA LEU A 212 3.33 19.52 -20.42
C LEU A 212 2.75 18.10 -20.36
N GLN A 213 3.32 17.20 -21.16
CA GLN A 213 2.92 15.80 -21.24
C GLN A 213 2.90 15.14 -19.86
N TYR A 214 3.93 15.38 -19.04
CA TYR A 214 3.99 14.82 -17.69
C TYR A 214 2.91 15.37 -16.75
N ASN A 215 2.60 16.67 -16.80
CA ASN A 215 1.55 17.24 -15.93
C ASN A 215 0.14 16.82 -16.37
N VAL A 216 -0.13 16.71 -17.68
CA VAL A 216 -1.38 16.09 -18.19
C VAL A 216 -1.47 14.63 -17.72
N PHE A 217 -0.36 13.89 -17.84
CA PHE A 217 -0.29 12.48 -17.42
C PHE A 217 -0.57 12.33 -15.93
N LYS A 218 0.11 13.08 -15.04
CA LYS A 218 -0.14 13.04 -13.60
C LYS A 218 -1.61 13.31 -13.26
N TRP A 219 -2.18 14.36 -13.85
CA TRP A 219 -3.54 14.80 -13.55
C TRP A 219 -4.59 13.71 -13.86
N ILE A 220 -4.36 12.89 -14.89
CA ILE A 220 -5.27 11.81 -15.29
C ILE A 220 -4.91 10.48 -14.62
N PHE A 221 -3.65 10.06 -14.73
CA PHE A 221 -3.23 8.70 -14.39
C PHE A 221 -3.12 8.44 -12.90
N ILE A 222 -2.72 9.43 -12.09
CA ILE A 222 -2.59 9.22 -10.64
C ILE A 222 -3.97 8.97 -10.00
N PRO A 223 -5.01 9.82 -10.21
CA PRO A 223 -6.33 9.55 -9.65
C PRO A 223 -6.93 8.25 -10.17
N TRP A 224 -6.83 7.98 -11.47
CA TRP A 224 -7.35 6.74 -12.05
C TRP A 224 -6.65 5.49 -11.49
N LEU A 225 -5.32 5.46 -11.47
CA LEU A 225 -4.57 4.33 -10.92
C LEU A 225 -4.82 4.18 -9.41
N GLN A 226 -5.00 5.27 -8.66
CA GLN A 226 -5.32 5.18 -7.24
C GLN A 226 -6.64 4.42 -7.02
N LEU A 227 -7.69 4.72 -7.80
CA LEU A 227 -8.97 4.00 -7.75
C LEU A 227 -8.81 2.50 -8.04
N GLU A 228 -7.97 2.15 -9.01
CA GLU A 228 -7.69 0.76 -9.38
C GLU A 228 -6.91 0.02 -8.28
N ILE A 229 -5.98 0.71 -7.62
CA ILE A 229 -5.21 0.20 -6.47
C ILE A 229 -6.12 0.02 -5.27
N ASP A 230 -7.02 0.97 -4.99
CA ASP A 230 -7.97 0.89 -3.88
C ASP A 230 -8.87 -0.34 -4.05
N ALA A 231 -9.43 -0.55 -5.25
CA ALA A 231 -10.21 -1.75 -5.57
C ALA A 231 -9.38 -3.05 -5.45
N TYR A 232 -8.09 -3.01 -5.78
CA TYR A 232 -7.17 -4.13 -5.54
C TYR A 232 -7.00 -4.41 -4.05
N VAL A 233 -6.76 -3.38 -3.24
CA VAL A 233 -6.56 -3.48 -1.79
C VAL A 233 -7.80 -4.05 -1.10
N ASP A 234 -8.98 -3.50 -1.41
CA ASP A 234 -10.26 -3.98 -0.88
C ASP A 234 -10.46 -5.46 -1.13
N ARG A 235 -10.20 -5.90 -2.37
CA ARG A 235 -10.30 -7.31 -2.74
C ARG A 235 -9.28 -8.17 -1.99
N VAL A 236 -8.05 -7.70 -1.82
CA VAL A 236 -7.00 -8.46 -1.11
C VAL A 236 -7.32 -8.60 0.37
N ASN A 237 -7.77 -7.52 1.01
CA ASN A 237 -8.06 -7.48 2.43
C ASN A 237 -9.33 -8.27 2.79
N SER A 238 -10.41 -8.12 2.02
CA SER A 238 -11.69 -8.79 2.27
C SER A 238 -11.71 -10.28 1.90
N THR A 239 -10.68 -10.77 1.19
CA THR A 239 -10.68 -12.14 0.69
C THR A 239 -9.86 -13.08 1.55
N LYS A 240 -10.48 -14.18 2.00
CA LYS A 240 -9.78 -15.29 2.67
C LYS A 240 -8.61 -15.82 1.84
N LYS A 241 -7.40 -15.74 2.42
CA LYS A 241 -6.17 -16.30 1.84
C LYS A 241 -6.21 -17.83 1.96
N ARG A 242 -5.54 -18.54 1.03
CA ARG A 242 -5.47 -20.00 1.08
C ARG A 242 -4.77 -20.42 2.37
N ALA A 243 -5.39 -21.32 3.14
CA ALA A 243 -4.77 -21.91 4.33
C ALA A 243 -3.43 -22.57 3.97
N GLN A 244 -2.44 -22.39 4.83
CA GLN A 244 -1.10 -22.94 4.68
C GLN A 244 -0.78 -23.70 5.97
N ARG A 245 -0.56 -25.01 5.87
CA ARG A 245 -0.43 -25.92 7.02
C ARG A 245 0.69 -25.55 8.02
N HIS A 246 1.69 -24.79 7.60
CA HIS A 246 2.84 -24.40 8.43
C HIS A 246 2.89 -22.90 8.72
N LYS A 247 1.79 -22.17 8.49
CA LYS A 247 1.70 -20.75 8.83
C LYS A 247 1.23 -20.65 10.28
N ILE A 248 2.01 -19.97 11.11
CA ILE A 248 1.71 -19.71 12.53
C ILE A 248 0.65 -18.59 12.66
N LEU A 249 0.74 -17.58 11.78
CA LEU A 249 -0.18 -16.45 11.71
C LEU A 249 -1.61 -16.85 11.26
N PRO A 250 -2.65 -16.09 11.68
CA PRO A 250 -4.05 -16.47 11.54
C PRO A 250 -4.53 -16.68 10.09
N HIS A 251 -5.63 -17.44 9.96
CA HIS A 251 -6.22 -17.87 8.70
C HIS A 251 -7.61 -17.29 8.45
N GLY A 252 -7.67 -16.10 7.86
CA GLY A 252 -8.93 -15.41 7.55
C GLY A 252 -8.78 -14.40 6.42
N PRO A 253 -9.87 -13.72 6.03
CA PRO A 253 -9.79 -12.37 5.46
C PRO A 253 -9.00 -11.44 6.40
N ALA A 254 -8.20 -10.54 5.84
CA ALA A 254 -7.37 -9.66 6.65
C ALA A 254 -8.22 -8.65 7.43
N ASP A 255 -9.31 -8.15 6.85
CA ASP A 255 -10.25 -7.23 7.52
C ASP A 255 -10.90 -7.89 8.74
N ASP A 256 -11.41 -9.12 8.59
CA ASP A 256 -12.04 -9.84 9.69
C ASP A 256 -11.05 -10.19 10.82
N ILE A 257 -9.77 -10.46 10.50
CA ILE A 257 -8.73 -10.64 11.53
C ILE A 257 -8.44 -9.32 12.26
N ASP A 258 -8.36 -8.21 11.53
CA ASP A 258 -8.05 -6.89 12.10
C ASP A 258 -9.21 -6.29 12.91
N GLU A 259 -10.45 -6.55 12.51
CA GLU A 259 -11.66 -6.11 13.19
C GLU A 259 -12.05 -7.01 14.37
N HIS A 260 -11.85 -8.32 14.23
CA HIS A 260 -12.27 -9.33 15.20
C HIS A 260 -11.14 -10.29 15.61
N PRO A 261 -10.01 -9.78 16.14
CA PRO A 261 -8.85 -10.59 16.50
C PRO A 261 -9.16 -11.72 17.49
N GLU A 262 -10.16 -11.53 18.36
CA GLU A 262 -10.63 -12.51 19.34
C GLU A 262 -11.15 -13.81 18.68
N ARG A 263 -11.70 -13.74 17.46
CA ARG A 263 -12.13 -14.93 16.70
C ARG A 263 -10.98 -15.80 16.23
N TYR A 264 -9.76 -15.28 16.31
CA TYR A 264 -8.54 -15.89 15.81
C TYR A 264 -7.52 -16.17 16.93
N ASN A 265 -7.93 -16.06 18.21
CA ASN A 265 -7.05 -16.12 19.38
C ASN A 265 -5.84 -15.17 19.25
N ALA A 266 -6.09 -13.98 18.68
CA ALA A 266 -5.07 -12.98 18.47
C ALA A 266 -5.20 -11.83 19.47
N LEU A 267 -4.05 -11.31 19.91
CA LEU A 267 -4.00 -10.08 20.67
C LEU A 267 -4.28 -8.86 19.78
N ASN A 268 -4.85 -7.83 20.39
CA ASN A 268 -5.18 -6.57 19.74
C ASN A 268 -4.39 -5.42 20.37
N PHE A 269 -3.49 -4.83 19.58
CA PHE A 269 -2.64 -3.73 20.03
C PHE A 269 -3.02 -2.39 19.40
N LYS A 270 -4.28 -2.21 19.01
CA LYS A 270 -4.80 -0.91 18.56
C LYS A 270 -4.58 0.14 19.64
N VAL A 271 -3.84 1.18 19.29
CA VAL A 271 -3.72 2.39 20.11
C VAL A 271 -4.76 3.37 19.61
N LEU A 272 -5.85 3.56 20.36
CA LEU A 272 -6.92 4.48 19.97
C LEU A 272 -6.40 5.92 19.95
N ILE A 273 -6.81 6.68 18.93
CA ILE A 273 -6.51 8.10 18.79
C ILE A 273 -7.80 8.88 18.60
N ASP A 274 -7.78 10.15 18.99
CA ASP A 274 -8.78 11.11 18.53
C ASP A 274 -8.21 11.83 17.29
N PRO A 275 -8.79 11.62 16.08
CA PRO A 275 -8.32 12.25 14.85
C PRO A 275 -8.25 13.78 14.88
N ASN A 276 -8.99 14.42 15.80
CA ASN A 276 -9.07 15.88 15.93
C ASN A 276 -8.26 16.43 17.09
N ALA A 277 -7.55 15.58 17.86
CA ALA A 277 -6.76 16.05 19.00
C ALA A 277 -5.60 16.96 18.59
N ASP A 278 -5.23 17.88 19.49
CA ASP A 278 -4.18 18.87 19.24
C ASP A 278 -2.84 18.24 18.86
N TYR A 279 -2.48 17.10 19.45
CA TYR A 279 -1.24 16.39 19.10
C TYR A 279 -1.29 15.79 17.68
N ILE A 280 -2.47 15.41 17.16
CA ILE A 280 -2.60 14.96 15.77
C ILE A 280 -2.41 16.15 14.81
N GLN A 281 -3.04 17.29 15.12
CA GLN A 281 -2.90 18.52 14.33
C GLN A 281 -1.45 19.03 14.34
N GLU A 282 -0.78 18.98 15.50
CA GLU A 282 0.62 19.38 15.62
C GLU A 282 1.55 18.41 14.87
N ALA A 283 1.29 17.10 14.92
CA ALA A 283 2.04 16.14 14.11
C ALA A 283 1.88 16.41 12.61
N GLU A 284 0.66 16.73 12.13
CA GLU A 284 0.41 17.15 10.76
C GLU A 284 1.22 18.39 10.40
N ARG A 285 1.16 19.44 11.24
CA ARG A 285 1.89 20.69 11.04
C ARG A 285 3.41 20.50 10.97
N LEU A 286 3.96 19.59 11.77
CA LEU A 286 5.41 19.36 11.84
C LEU A 286 5.93 18.47 10.70
N TYR A 287 5.19 17.43 10.35
CA TYR A 287 5.72 16.33 9.53
C TYR A 287 5.03 16.16 8.16
N ALA A 288 3.83 16.72 7.97
CA ALA A 288 3.13 16.76 6.68
C ALA A 288 2.21 18.00 6.57
N PRO A 289 2.78 19.22 6.50
CA PRO A 289 1.98 20.46 6.41
C PRO A 289 1.03 20.43 5.20
N PRO A 290 -0.29 20.61 5.37
CA PRO A 290 -1.26 20.41 4.29
C PRO A 290 -1.06 21.30 3.06
N ASP A 291 -0.42 22.46 3.24
CA ASP A 291 -0.12 23.46 2.23
C ASP A 291 1.19 23.19 1.46
N HIS A 292 1.95 22.16 1.85
CA HIS A 292 3.22 21.84 1.21
C HIS A 292 3.05 21.47 -0.29
N PRO A 293 3.84 22.05 -1.21
CA PRO A 293 3.69 21.81 -2.66
C PRO A 293 3.76 20.34 -3.09
N VAL A 294 4.46 19.49 -2.34
CA VAL A 294 4.57 18.05 -2.63
C VAL A 294 3.20 17.32 -2.69
N PHE A 295 2.20 17.84 -1.98
CA PHE A 295 0.84 17.30 -1.94
C PHE A 295 -0.02 17.77 -3.12
N GLN A 296 0.46 18.73 -3.90
CA GLN A 296 -0.21 19.17 -5.12
C GLN A 296 0.06 18.15 -6.23
N LEU A 297 -1.03 17.61 -6.80
CA LEU A 297 -0.94 16.67 -7.93
C LEU A 297 -0.22 17.29 -9.14
N VAL A 298 -0.59 18.54 -9.40
CA VAL A 298 -0.05 19.45 -10.43
C VAL A 298 -0.18 20.88 -9.89
N PRO A 299 0.55 21.86 -10.45
CA PRO A 299 0.42 23.26 -10.05
C PRO A 299 -1.04 23.74 -10.09
N PRO A 300 -1.50 24.57 -9.13
CA PRO A 300 -2.91 24.98 -9.03
C PRO A 300 -3.45 25.65 -10.30
N GLU A 301 -2.64 26.49 -10.95
CA GLU A 301 -2.99 27.14 -12.21
C GLU A 301 -3.17 26.11 -13.33
N PHE A 302 -2.32 25.08 -13.38
CA PHE A 302 -2.46 23.98 -14.33
C PHE A 302 -3.72 23.17 -14.05
N ALA A 303 -4.00 22.85 -12.78
CA ALA A 303 -5.19 22.12 -12.36
C ALA A 303 -6.48 22.83 -12.81
N TYR A 304 -6.52 24.16 -12.69
CA TYR A 304 -7.65 24.97 -13.15
C TYR A 304 -7.91 24.79 -14.66
N TRP A 305 -6.87 24.92 -15.49
CA TRP A 305 -7.00 24.74 -16.94
C TRP A 305 -7.31 23.29 -17.32
N ALA A 306 -6.69 22.33 -16.65
CA ALA A 306 -6.93 20.91 -16.88
C ALA A 306 -8.40 20.56 -16.60
N GLN A 307 -8.96 21.06 -15.50
CA GLN A 307 -10.37 20.89 -15.17
C GLN A 307 -11.29 21.53 -16.21
N LEU A 308 -11.00 22.78 -16.63
CA LEU A 308 -11.78 23.48 -17.65
C LEU A 308 -11.80 22.70 -18.98
N TYR A 309 -10.64 22.24 -19.44
CA TYR A 309 -10.54 21.47 -20.69
C TYR A 309 -11.16 20.08 -20.57
N TYR A 310 -11.09 19.46 -19.40
CA TYR A 310 -11.78 18.21 -19.12
C TYR A 310 -13.30 18.36 -19.21
N GLU A 311 -13.85 19.46 -18.71
CA GLU A 311 -15.27 19.80 -18.88
C GLU A 311 -15.64 20.04 -20.34
N MET A 312 -14.76 20.69 -21.13
CA MET A 312 -14.98 20.90 -22.57
C MET A 312 -15.03 19.61 -23.38
N ILE A 313 -14.36 18.55 -22.93
CA ILE A 313 -14.44 17.21 -23.55
C ILE A 313 -15.56 16.35 -22.94
N SER A 314 -16.50 16.97 -22.20
CA SER A 314 -17.65 16.35 -21.53
C SER A 314 -17.32 15.49 -20.31
N SER A 315 -16.15 15.67 -19.70
CA SER A 315 -15.73 14.97 -18.47
C SER A 315 -15.92 13.44 -18.53
N PRO A 316 -15.39 12.77 -19.57
CA PRO A 316 -15.62 11.34 -19.76
C PRO A 316 -15.01 10.54 -18.60
N PRO A 317 -15.68 9.51 -18.05
CA PRO A 317 -15.10 8.71 -16.98
C PRO A 317 -13.79 8.08 -17.46
N VAL A 318 -12.72 8.24 -16.68
CA VAL A 318 -11.41 7.69 -17.00
C VAL A 318 -11.42 6.20 -16.70
N THR A 319 -11.34 5.39 -17.75
CA THR A 319 -11.24 3.95 -17.68
C THR A 319 -9.96 3.49 -18.37
N ARG A 320 -9.61 2.27 -18.05
CA ARG A 320 -8.57 1.48 -18.69
C ARG A 320 -8.55 1.56 -20.23
N GLU A 321 -9.70 1.56 -20.88
CA GLU A 321 -9.84 1.52 -22.34
C GLU A 321 -9.72 2.90 -22.99
N ASN A 322 -9.99 3.97 -22.24
CA ASN A 322 -10.05 5.33 -22.78
C ASN A 322 -9.03 6.30 -22.15
N VAL A 323 -8.26 5.90 -21.13
CA VAL A 323 -7.35 6.78 -20.38
C VAL A 323 -6.39 7.55 -21.30
N TRP A 324 -5.85 6.88 -22.33
CA TRP A 324 -4.98 7.52 -23.31
C TRP A 324 -5.74 8.45 -24.27
N ASN A 325 -7.00 8.14 -24.61
CA ASN A 325 -7.83 9.03 -25.44
C ASN A 325 -8.18 10.31 -24.67
N VAL A 326 -8.51 10.19 -23.37
CA VAL A 326 -8.74 11.34 -22.50
C VAL A 326 -7.47 12.18 -22.37
N TYR A 327 -6.33 11.52 -22.22
CA TYR A 327 -5.02 12.18 -22.20
C TYR A 327 -4.73 12.94 -23.50
N GLU A 328 -4.95 12.32 -24.66
CA GLU A 328 -4.72 12.94 -25.96
C GLU A 328 -5.60 14.17 -26.16
N CYS A 329 -6.90 14.05 -25.91
CA CYS A 329 -7.83 15.16 -26.03
C CYS A 329 -7.47 16.32 -25.09
N LEU A 330 -7.01 16.03 -23.87
CA LEU A 330 -6.59 17.06 -22.93
C LEU A 330 -5.29 17.72 -23.37
N LEU A 331 -4.31 16.94 -23.83
CA LEU A 331 -3.04 17.43 -24.35
C LEU A 331 -3.24 18.36 -25.54
N GLU A 332 -4.07 17.97 -26.52
CA GLU A 332 -4.40 18.79 -27.68
C GLU A 332 -5.00 20.15 -27.30
N LYS A 333 -5.83 20.22 -26.24
CA LYS A 333 -6.38 21.50 -25.77
C LYS A 333 -5.30 22.42 -25.23
N PHE A 334 -4.31 21.89 -24.52
CA PHE A 334 -3.17 22.67 -24.05
C PHE A 334 -2.27 23.13 -25.19
N GLU A 335 -1.97 22.26 -26.15
CA GLU A 335 -1.13 22.59 -27.31
C GLU A 335 -1.76 23.66 -28.20
N ASN A 336 -3.08 23.59 -28.41
CA ASN A 336 -3.84 24.60 -29.15
C ASN A 336 -3.94 25.95 -28.40
N ASN A 337 -3.61 25.98 -27.10
CA ASN A 337 -3.57 27.19 -26.28
C ASN A 337 -2.15 27.43 -25.72
N ALA A 338 -1.16 27.45 -26.61
CA ALA A 338 0.26 27.61 -26.27
C ALA A 338 0.57 28.89 -25.45
N GLY A 339 -0.26 29.93 -25.56
CA GLY A 339 -0.14 31.15 -24.75
C GLY A 339 -0.31 30.90 -23.26
N VAL A 340 -1.17 29.96 -22.86
CA VAL A 340 -1.35 29.55 -21.46
C VAL A 340 -0.19 28.67 -21.02
N TYR A 341 0.19 27.66 -21.81
CA TYR A 341 1.29 26.74 -21.48
C TYR A 341 2.61 27.47 -21.16
N ASN A 342 3.01 28.45 -21.97
CA ASN A 342 4.27 29.18 -21.77
C ASN A 342 4.33 30.00 -20.47
N THR A 343 3.18 30.23 -19.81
CA THR A 343 3.11 30.93 -18.52
C THR A 343 3.08 29.98 -17.32
N LEU A 344 2.83 28.69 -17.56
CA LEU A 344 2.75 27.67 -16.52
C LEU A 344 4.18 27.17 -16.26
N ASN A 345 4.73 27.50 -15.10
CA ASN A 345 6.07 27.06 -14.66
C ASN A 345 6.05 25.54 -14.35
N LEU A 346 5.97 24.73 -15.40
CA LEU A 346 5.84 23.28 -15.32
C LEU A 346 7.21 22.61 -15.30
N SER A 347 7.33 21.57 -14.48
CA SER A 347 8.48 20.67 -14.42
C SER A 347 8.16 19.29 -15.02
N GLY A 348 9.16 18.69 -15.64
CA GLY A 348 9.15 17.26 -15.96
C GLY A 348 9.40 16.40 -14.71
N TYR A 349 9.35 15.08 -14.86
CA TYR A 349 9.49 14.14 -13.75
C TYR A 349 10.79 14.32 -12.95
N GLU A 350 11.92 14.44 -13.64
CA GLU A 350 13.25 14.54 -13.04
C GLU A 350 13.40 15.85 -12.26
N ASP A 351 12.99 16.98 -12.86
CA ASP A 351 13.03 18.29 -12.21
C ASP A 351 12.08 18.35 -10.99
N ALA A 352 10.90 17.73 -11.08
CA ALA A 352 9.93 17.67 -9.99
C ALA A 352 10.38 16.80 -8.81
N ASN A 353 11.31 15.87 -9.05
CA ASN A 353 11.84 14.94 -8.05
C ASN A 353 13.32 15.18 -7.76
N ALA A 354 13.86 16.34 -8.14
CA ALA A 354 15.17 16.77 -7.68
C ALA A 354 15.17 16.74 -6.15
N GLU A 355 16.19 16.12 -5.55
CA GLU A 355 16.27 15.93 -4.10
C GLU A 355 16.13 17.28 -3.40
N GLU A 356 15.08 17.43 -2.57
CA GLU A 356 14.97 18.57 -1.66
C GLU A 356 16.20 18.57 -0.75
N ASP A 357 16.83 19.73 -0.57
CA ASP A 357 18.00 19.87 0.31
C ASP A 357 17.67 19.23 1.68
N PRO A 358 18.44 18.23 2.13
CA PRO A 358 18.23 17.59 3.42
C PRO A 358 18.08 18.57 4.59
N ALA A 359 18.67 19.76 4.49
CA ALA A 359 18.57 20.84 5.47
C ALA A 359 17.16 21.48 5.56
N THR A 360 16.27 21.24 4.58
CA THR A 360 14.88 21.74 4.59
C THR A 360 13.90 20.83 5.32
N PHE A 361 14.32 19.59 5.63
CA PHE A 361 13.61 18.76 6.60
C PHE A 361 14.05 19.20 7.99
N PRO A 362 13.13 19.46 8.94
CA PRO A 362 13.50 19.76 10.32
C PRO A 362 14.27 18.56 10.90
N LEU A 363 15.59 18.60 10.77
CA LEU A 363 16.54 17.65 11.32
C LEU A 363 16.70 17.92 12.82
N THR A 364 15.65 17.66 13.60
CA THR A 364 15.87 17.18 14.96
C THR A 364 16.42 15.76 14.86
N ILE A 365 17.55 15.51 15.48
CA ILE A 365 18.32 14.30 15.28
C ILE A 365 17.52 13.09 15.82
N ILE A 366 17.25 12.07 14.99
CA ILE A 366 16.65 10.81 15.48
C ILE A 366 17.57 10.18 16.55
N ASP A 367 18.88 10.46 16.49
CA ASP A 367 19.89 9.94 17.42
C ASP A 367 19.68 10.37 18.89
N ASP A 368 18.83 11.36 19.17
CA ASP A 368 18.49 11.73 20.56
C ASP A 368 17.41 10.80 21.16
N LEU A 369 16.72 10.00 20.34
CA LEU A 369 15.71 9.05 20.79
C LEU A 369 16.30 7.67 21.04
N ILE A 370 15.93 7.07 22.16
CA ILE A 370 16.34 5.72 22.54
C ILE A 370 15.59 4.71 21.65
N SER A 371 16.33 3.92 20.88
CA SER A 371 15.76 2.87 20.03
C SER A 371 15.17 1.73 20.85
N LEU A 372 14.16 1.06 20.31
CA LEU A 372 13.56 -0.15 20.89
C LEU A 372 14.62 -1.25 21.05
N ALA A 373 14.47 -2.05 22.11
CA ALA A 373 15.29 -3.24 22.30
C ALA A 373 15.11 -4.21 21.11
N TYR A 374 16.17 -4.93 20.78
CA TYR A 374 16.15 -6.00 19.80
C TYR A 374 16.66 -7.27 20.43
N ASP A 375 15.78 -8.27 20.49
CA ASP A 375 16.14 -9.61 20.92
C ASP A 375 16.46 -10.48 19.70
N GLU A 376 17.75 -10.72 19.48
CA GLU A 376 18.26 -11.56 18.39
C GLU A 376 17.80 -13.02 18.50
N GLU A 377 17.49 -13.50 19.71
CA GLU A 377 17.13 -14.90 19.96
C GLU A 377 15.68 -15.21 19.58
N SER A 378 14.73 -14.33 19.92
CA SER A 378 13.32 -14.49 19.53
C SER A 378 13.01 -14.05 18.09
N GLY A 379 13.81 -13.14 17.52
CA GLY A 379 13.53 -12.54 16.21
C GLY A 379 12.26 -11.69 16.18
N TYR A 380 11.84 -11.18 17.34
CA TYR A 380 10.68 -10.30 17.49
C TYR A 380 10.91 -8.91 16.92
N MET A 381 9.92 -8.39 16.20
CA MET A 381 9.99 -7.09 15.52
C MET A 381 8.92 -6.10 15.98
N GLY A 382 8.07 -6.46 16.94
CA GLY A 382 7.00 -5.60 17.42
C GLY A 382 7.41 -4.64 18.54
N GLY A 383 6.41 -4.01 19.14
CA GLY A 383 6.57 -2.96 20.15
C GLY A 383 6.32 -3.40 21.59
N VAL A 384 5.81 -4.62 21.81
CA VAL A 384 5.47 -5.11 23.15
C VAL A 384 6.69 -5.05 24.07
N ARG A 385 6.48 -4.46 25.26
CA ARG A 385 7.50 -4.26 26.30
C ARG A 385 8.77 -3.56 25.79
N GLY A 386 8.60 -2.49 25.01
CA GLY A 386 9.74 -1.73 24.47
C GLY A 386 10.57 -2.54 23.46
N GLY A 387 9.98 -3.58 22.87
CA GLY A 387 10.63 -4.41 21.86
C GLY A 387 11.15 -5.76 22.35
N LEU A 388 10.89 -6.14 23.60
CA LEU A 388 11.30 -7.42 24.19
C LEU A 388 10.31 -8.56 23.95
N GLY A 389 9.11 -8.27 23.45
CA GLY A 389 8.09 -9.28 23.17
C GLY A 389 7.34 -9.74 24.42
N LEU A 390 6.50 -10.76 24.24
CA LEU A 390 5.78 -11.40 25.34
C LEU A 390 6.76 -12.23 26.18
N GLU A 391 6.47 -12.41 27.48
CA GLU A 391 7.20 -13.39 28.28
C GLU A 391 6.87 -14.78 27.75
N ILE A 392 7.88 -15.44 27.18
CA ILE A 392 7.75 -16.81 26.69
C ILE A 392 8.20 -17.72 27.83
N HIS A 393 7.28 -18.48 28.42
CA HIS A 393 7.65 -19.59 29.31
C HIS A 393 8.02 -20.80 28.43
N ASP A 394 9.02 -21.59 28.84
CA ASP A 394 9.59 -22.71 28.06
C ASP A 394 8.56 -23.77 27.58
N GLY A 395 7.33 -23.75 28.10
CA GLY A 395 6.21 -24.59 27.65
C GLY A 395 5.54 -24.15 26.34
N ASP A 396 5.59 -22.87 25.96
CA ASP A 396 4.81 -22.31 24.84
C ASP A 396 5.48 -22.48 23.47
N LEU A 397 6.78 -22.78 23.46
CA LEU A 397 7.60 -22.94 22.25
C LEU A 397 7.28 -24.22 21.47
N VAL A 398 6.60 -25.19 22.09
CA VAL A 398 6.41 -26.53 21.51
C VAL A 398 5.18 -26.60 20.60
N ASP A 399 4.14 -25.78 20.84
CA ASP A 399 2.89 -25.85 20.07
C ASP A 399 2.46 -24.55 19.36
N GLY A 400 3.15 -23.43 19.54
CA GLY A 400 2.81 -22.18 18.81
C GLY A 400 1.39 -21.65 19.12
N ILE A 401 0.81 -22.12 20.22
CA ILE A 401 -0.38 -21.62 20.87
C ILE A 401 0.11 -21.18 22.24
N VAL A 402 0.12 -19.87 22.47
CA VAL A 402 0.17 -19.34 23.84
C VAL A 402 -1.23 -19.55 24.38
N ASP A 403 -1.36 -20.38 25.41
CA ASP A 403 -2.66 -20.65 26.03
C ASP A 403 -3.05 -19.43 26.86
N PHE A 404 -4.02 -18.66 26.38
CA PHE A 404 -4.50 -17.48 27.08
C PHE A 404 -5.58 -17.90 28.10
N SER A 405 -5.19 -18.62 29.15
CA SER A 405 -6.04 -18.70 30.35
C SER A 405 -5.79 -17.47 31.20
N SER A 406 -6.84 -16.67 31.39
CA SER A 406 -6.86 -15.65 32.43
C SER A 406 -6.99 -16.37 33.78
N ASP A 407 -5.86 -16.70 34.40
CA ASP A 407 -5.86 -17.22 35.77
C ASP A 407 -5.98 -16.04 36.75
N GLY A 408 -7.12 -15.96 37.44
CA GLY A 408 -7.30 -15.00 38.53
C GLY A 408 -8.71 -14.76 39.08
N GLU A 409 -9.64 -15.71 39.03
CA GLU A 409 -10.67 -15.78 40.09
C GLU A 409 -10.30 -16.96 41.00
N SER A 410 -9.79 -16.63 42.18
CA SER A 410 -9.65 -17.54 43.31
C SER A 410 -10.39 -16.95 44.51
N ASP A 411 -11.45 -17.67 44.87
CA ASP A 411 -12.24 -17.72 46.12
C ASP A 411 -12.99 -16.47 46.62
#